data_AF-A0A225WGT8-F1
#
_entry.id   AF-A0A225WGT8-F1
#
_cell.length_a   1.000
_cell.length_b   1.000
_cell.length_c   1.000
_cell.angle_alpha   90.00
_cell.angle_beta   90.00
_cell.angle_gamma   90.00
#
_symmetry.space_group_name_H-M   'P 1'
#
loop_
_entity.id
_entity.type
_entity.pdbx_description
1 polymer ?
#
loop_
_entity_poly.entity_id
_entity_poly.type
_entity_poly.pdbx_seq_one_letter_code
_entity_poly.pdbx_strand_id
1 'polypeptide(L)'
;MLREFYDLFGETSKGPGRTDLLKFKIDTGTHAPIKSQPYRVSKVEGDVMEAELGQYLDLGLIKPSASLWASPVLMIRKPDGGVRFCIDYRKLNAVTIKDSYPTS
;
A
#
# COMPACT_ATOMS: atom_id res chain seq x y z
N MET A 1 -29.15 19.24 3.45
CA MET A 1 -27.75 19.51 3.07
C MET A 1 -26.75 18.51 3.61
N LEU A 2 -26.32 18.50 4.88
CA LEU A 2 -25.28 17.55 5.34
C LEU A 2 -25.69 16.06 5.33
N ARG A 3 -27.00 15.73 5.34
CA ARG A 3 -27.50 14.35 5.29
C ARG A 3 -27.59 13.76 3.89
N GLU A 4 -27.59 14.59 2.84
CA GLU A 4 -27.79 14.14 1.45
C GLU A 4 -26.51 13.66 0.78
N PHE A 5 -25.35 13.87 1.41
CA PHE A 5 -24.03 13.56 0.87
C PHE A 5 -23.17 12.75 1.84
N TYR A 6 -23.81 12.06 2.81
CA TYR A 6 -23.10 11.34 3.86
C TYR A 6 -22.18 10.24 3.30
N ASP A 7 -22.60 9.63 2.20
CA ASP A 7 -21.87 8.63 1.40
C ASP A 7 -20.66 9.18 0.63
N LEU A 8 -20.54 10.51 0.47
CA LEU A 8 -19.33 11.13 -0.10
C LEU A 8 -18.19 11.24 0.91
N PHE A 9 -18.46 11.09 2.20
CA PHE A 9 -17.46 11.17 3.25
C PHE A 9 -16.94 9.79 3.61
N GLY A 10 -15.64 9.56 3.43
CA GLY A 10 -14.99 8.38 3.99
C GLY A 10 -14.99 8.48 5.52
N GLU A 11 -15.75 7.60 6.18
CA GLU A 11 -15.79 7.53 7.65
C GLU A 11 -14.41 7.18 8.24
N THR A 12 -13.60 6.42 7.49
CA THR A 12 -12.23 6.09 7.86
C THR A 12 -11.31 6.12 6.64
N SER A 13 -10.03 6.42 6.86
CA SER A 13 -9.00 6.35 5.81
C SER A 13 -8.78 4.94 5.25
N LYS A 14 -9.30 3.91 5.92
CA LYS A 14 -9.14 2.51 5.56
C LYS A 14 -10.33 1.93 4.79
N GLY A 15 -11.44 2.66 4.66
CA GLY A 15 -12.56 2.29 3.80
C GLY A 15 -12.64 3.16 2.54
N PRO A 16 -11.58 3.26 1.70
CA PRO A 16 -11.72 3.96 0.44
C PRO A 16 -12.75 3.23 -0.45
N GLY A 17 -13.50 3.99 -1.23
CA GLY A 17 -14.35 3.42 -2.27
C GLY A 17 -13.52 2.60 -3.27
N ARG A 18 -14.11 1.55 -3.83
CA ARG A 18 -13.51 0.76 -4.91
C ARG A 18 -14.23 1.06 -6.22
N THR A 19 -13.47 1.19 -7.32
CA THR A 19 -14.03 1.32 -8.66
C THR A 19 -13.37 0.34 -9.62
N ASP A 20 -14.16 -0.22 -10.52
CA ASP A 20 -13.70 -1.09 -11.59
C ASP A 20 -13.59 -0.35 -12.95
N LEU A 21 -13.81 0.96 -12.96
CA LEU A 21 -13.78 1.81 -14.17
C LEU A 21 -12.41 1.82 -14.87
N LEU A 22 -11.32 1.71 -14.11
CA LEU A 22 -9.96 1.72 -14.63
C LEU A 22 -9.07 0.75 -13.84
N LYS A 23 -8.20 0.05 -14.57
CA LYS A 23 -7.15 -0.79 -13.98
C LYS A 23 -5.80 -0.26 -14.41
N PHE A 24 -4.93 -0.02 -13.43
CA PHE A 24 -3.57 0.45 -13.67
C PHE A 24 -2.62 -0.72 -13.90
N LYS A 25 -1.67 -0.53 -14.80
CA LYS A 25 -0.52 -1.42 -15.01
C LYS A 25 0.74 -0.64 -14.67
N ILE A 26 1.62 -1.23 -13.88
CA ILE A 26 2.95 -0.68 -13.61
C ILE A 26 3.88 -1.20 -14.71
N ASP A 27 4.35 -0.31 -15.57
CA ASP A 27 5.30 -0.66 -16.62
C ASP A 27 6.74 -0.64 -16.07
N THR A 28 7.42 -1.77 -16.18
CA THR A 28 8.82 -1.96 -15.77
C THR A 28 9.71 -2.31 -16.97
N GLY A 29 9.22 -2.14 -18.20
CA GLY A 29 9.93 -2.47 -19.43
C GLY A 29 10.37 -3.94 -19.46
N THR A 30 11.67 -4.16 -19.67
CA THR A 30 12.29 -5.50 -19.73
C THR A 30 12.99 -5.91 -18.44
N HIS A 31 12.82 -5.16 -17.35
CA HIS A 31 13.48 -5.46 -16.08
C HIS A 31 12.98 -6.78 -15.46
N ALA A 32 13.93 -7.59 -14.99
CA ALA A 32 13.61 -8.81 -14.24
C ALA A 32 13.00 -8.48 -12.86
N PRO A 33 12.21 -9.40 -12.27
CA PRO A 33 11.62 -9.18 -10.95
C PRO A 33 12.62 -8.87 -9.85
N ILE A 34 12.32 -7.84 -9.06
CA ILE A 34 13.10 -7.46 -7.89
C ILE A 34 12.44 -8.07 -6.64
N LYS A 35 13.18 -8.95 -5.96
CA LYS A 35 12.79 -9.52 -4.67
C LYS A 35 13.70 -8.97 -3.57
N SER A 36 13.13 -8.16 -2.68
CA SER A 36 13.85 -7.60 -1.53
C SER A 36 13.44 -8.32 -0.24
N GLN A 37 14.43 -8.55 0.63
CA GLN A 37 14.21 -9.20 1.92
C GLN A 37 13.44 -8.28 2.88
N PRO A 38 12.50 -8.81 3.69
CA PRO A 38 11.86 -8.07 4.75
C PRO A 38 12.87 -7.49 5.76
N TYR A 39 12.56 -6.33 6.31
CA TYR A 39 13.35 -5.77 7.41
C TYR A 39 13.07 -6.52 8.71
N ARG A 40 14.07 -6.56 9.60
CA ARG A 40 13.86 -7.06 10.96
C ARG A 40 12.97 -6.09 11.71
N VAL A 41 11.94 -6.62 12.36
CA VAL A 41 11.03 -5.86 13.22
C VAL A 41 11.09 -6.40 14.64
N SER A 42 10.89 -5.54 15.62
CA SER A 42 10.66 -5.98 16.99
C SER A 42 9.34 -6.75 17.10
N LYS A 43 9.14 -7.49 18.20
CA LYS A 43 7.89 -8.22 18.44
C LYS A 43 6.67 -7.29 18.38
N VAL A 44 6.74 -6.14 19.05
CA VAL A 44 5.67 -5.14 19.09
C VAL A 44 5.35 -4.61 17.69
N GLU A 45 6.36 -4.30 16.89
CA GLU A 45 6.17 -3.86 15.50
C GLU A 45 5.57 -4.98 14.63
N GLY A 46 5.98 -6.23 14.86
CA GLY A 46 5.41 -7.41 14.20
C GLY A 46 3.93 -7.62 14.51
N ASP A 47 3.54 -7.48 15.79
CA ASP A 47 2.14 -7.62 16.20
C ASP A 47 1.25 -6.55 15.55
N VAL A 48 1.74 -5.30 15.47
CA VAL A 48 1.04 -4.21 14.76
C VAL A 48 0.99 -4.47 13.26
N MET A 49 2.07 -4.97 12.67
CA MET A 49 2.15 -5.29 11.25
C MET A 49 1.12 -6.36 10.86
N GLU A 50 0.99 -7.41 11.65
CA GLU A 50 0.02 -8.49 11.41
C GLU A 50 -1.43 -7.99 11.54
N ALA A 51 -1.71 -7.15 12.55
CA ALA A 51 -3.03 -6.55 12.72
C ALA A 51 -3.44 -5.67 11.53
N GLU A 52 -2.51 -4.89 10.97
CA GLU A 52 -2.75 -4.08 9.76
C GLU A 52 -3.00 -4.97 8.52
N LEU A 53 -2.20 -6.03 8.35
CA LEU A 53 -2.38 -6.98 7.25
C LEU A 53 -3.76 -7.65 7.30
N GLY A 54 -4.20 -8.09 8.49
CA GLY A 54 -5.53 -8.67 8.70
C GLY A 54 -6.65 -7.71 8.28
N GLN A 55 -6.58 -6.46 8.73
CA GLN A 55 -7.57 -5.45 8.34
C GLN A 55 -7.60 -5.22 6.83
N TYR A 56 -6.45 -5.13 6.16
CA TYR A 56 -6.41 -4.95 4.70
C TYR A 56 -6.91 -6.16 3.92
N LEU A 57 -6.74 -7.37 4.46
CA LEU A 57 -7.32 -8.59 3.90
C LEU A 57 -8.85 -8.59 4.04
N ASP A 58 -9.36 -8.25 5.23
CA ASP A 58 -10.81 -8.18 5.50
C ASP A 58 -11.51 -7.13 4.62
N LEU A 59 -10.84 -6.01 4.38
CA LEU A 59 -11.30 -4.95 3.48
C LEU A 59 -11.15 -5.30 2.00
N GLY A 60 -10.49 -6.41 1.66
CA GLY A 60 -10.24 -6.83 0.29
C GLY A 60 -9.30 -5.91 -0.50
N LEU A 61 -8.49 -5.11 0.19
CA LEU A 61 -7.50 -4.20 -0.42
C LEU A 61 -6.23 -4.93 -0.87
N ILE A 62 -5.89 -6.03 -0.18
CA ILE A 62 -4.76 -6.90 -0.53
C ILE A 62 -5.20 -8.37 -0.61
N LYS A 63 -4.34 -9.22 -1.16
CA LYS A 63 -4.56 -10.68 -1.22
C LYS A 63 -3.22 -11.42 -1.18
N PRO A 64 -3.20 -12.70 -0.73
CA PRO A 64 -2.04 -13.56 -0.88
C PRO A 64 -1.60 -13.67 -2.35
N SER A 65 -0.28 -13.72 -2.59
CA SER A 65 0.30 -13.79 -3.92
C SER A 65 1.60 -14.58 -3.92
N ALA A 66 1.87 -15.30 -5.01
CA ALA A 66 3.13 -15.99 -5.28
C ALA A 66 4.02 -15.19 -6.26
N SER A 67 3.96 -13.86 -6.20
CA SER A 67 4.69 -12.96 -7.09
C SER A 67 6.22 -13.16 -6.97
N LEU A 68 6.90 -13.07 -8.12
CA LEU A 68 8.37 -13.01 -8.16
C LEU A 68 8.90 -11.64 -7.69
N TRP A 69 8.05 -10.62 -7.67
CA TRP A 69 8.34 -9.30 -7.13
C TRP A 69 8.00 -9.24 -5.64
N ALA A 70 8.89 -8.69 -4.82
CA ALA A 70 8.63 -8.45 -3.41
C ALA A 70 9.31 -7.16 -2.92
N SER A 71 8.50 -6.28 -2.34
CA SER A 71 8.95 -5.09 -1.62
C SER A 71 8.74 -5.28 -0.11
N PRO A 72 9.71 -4.90 0.73
CA PRO A 72 9.61 -5.10 2.16
C PRO A 72 8.71 -4.06 2.81
N VAL A 73 8.11 -4.43 3.94
CA VAL A 73 7.38 -3.50 4.81
C VAL A 73 8.37 -2.80 5.75
N LEU A 74 8.14 -1.50 5.95
CA LEU A 74 8.83 -0.60 6.86
C LEU A 74 7.83 -0.12 7.91
N MET A 75 8.18 -0.31 9.18
CA MET A 75 7.42 0.21 10.32
C MET A 75 8.06 1.52 10.77
N ILE A 76 7.38 2.64 10.54
CA ILE A 76 7.92 3.99 10.81
C ILE A 76 7.21 4.57 12.03
N ARG A 77 7.96 4.93 13.07
CA ARG A 77 7.41 5.60 14.25
C ARG A 77 6.99 7.02 13.92
N LYS A 78 5.79 7.41 14.34
CA LYS A 78 5.29 8.77 14.28
C LYS A 78 5.71 9.55 15.54
N PRO A 79 5.76 10.89 15.47
CA PRO A 79 6.00 11.73 16.64
C PRO A 79 4.96 11.55 17.76
N ASP A 80 3.72 11.19 17.40
CA ASP A 80 2.61 10.93 18.33
C ASP A 80 2.70 9.56 19.05
N GLY A 81 3.75 8.78 18.78
CA GLY A 81 3.94 7.44 19.34
C GLY A 81 3.29 6.31 18.55
N GLY A 82 2.48 6.61 17.53
CA GLY A 82 1.93 5.61 16.62
C GLY A 82 2.98 5.05 15.64
N VAL A 83 2.60 4.02 14.88
CA VAL A 83 3.44 3.42 13.84
C VAL A 83 2.74 3.52 12.48
N ARG A 84 3.50 3.77 11.42
CA ARG A 84 3.05 3.70 10.03
C ARG A 84 3.53 2.40 9.41
N PHE A 85 2.58 1.63 8.90
CA PHE A 85 2.83 0.53 7.99
C PHE A 85 3.10 1.10 6.60
N CYS A 86 4.33 0.98 6.10
CA CYS A 86 4.73 1.50 4.79
C CYS A 86 5.40 0.42 3.96
N ILE A 87 5.24 0.44 2.64
CA ILE A 87 5.94 -0.49 1.75
C ILE A 87 7.09 0.27 1.07
N ASP A 88 8.30 -0.31 1.08
CA ASP A 88 9.45 0.28 0.41
C ASP A 88 9.43 -0.05 -1.09
N TYR A 89 8.82 0.83 -1.88
CA TYR A 89 8.80 0.71 -3.33
C TYR A 89 9.98 1.39 -4.03
N ARG A 90 10.99 1.90 -3.32
CA ARG A 90 12.07 2.68 -3.96
C ARG A 90 12.77 1.92 -5.10
N LYS A 91 13.05 0.62 -4.92
CA LYS A 91 13.66 -0.21 -5.96
C LYS A 91 12.73 -0.48 -7.14
N LEU A 92 11.44 -0.67 -6.88
CA LEU A 92 10.44 -0.83 -7.94
C LEU A 92 10.31 0.48 -8.73
N ASN A 93 10.12 1.60 -8.04
CA ASN A 93 9.96 2.93 -8.63
C ASN A 93 11.18 3.36 -9.47
N ALA A 94 12.38 2.87 -9.14
CA ALA A 94 13.59 3.15 -9.93
C ALA A 94 13.59 2.48 -11.31
N VAL A 95 12.84 1.37 -11.48
CA VAL A 95 12.71 0.64 -12.74
C VAL A 95 11.34 0.84 -13.41
N THR A 96 10.42 1.51 -12.73
CA THR A 96 9.12 1.88 -13.30
C THR A 96 9.29 2.99 -14.35
N ILE A 97 8.76 2.77 -15.54
CA ILE A 97 8.64 3.79 -16.58
C ILE A 97 7.58 4.80 -16.10
N LYS A 98 7.97 6.07 -15.99
CA LYS A 98 7.09 7.12 -15.47
C LYS A 98 6.09 7.54 -16.53
N ASP A 99 4.83 7.58 -16.17
CA ASP A 99 3.83 8.23 -16.99
C ASP A 99 4.02 9.75 -16.99
N SER A 100 3.91 10.37 -18.17
CA SER A 100 3.92 11.80 -18.33
C SER A 100 2.48 12.32 -18.27
N TYR A 101 1.99 12.62 -17.07
CA TYR A 101 0.73 13.34 -16.90
C TYR A 101 1.00 14.82 -16.64
N PRO A 102 0.27 15.75 -17.30
CA PRO A 102 0.33 17.14 -16.92
C PRO A 102 -0.23 17.29 -15.51
N THR A 103 0.61 17.70 -14.57
CA THR A 103 0.16 18.32 -13.33
C THR A 103 -0.24 19.75 -13.67
N SER A 104 -1.51 19.94 -14.02
CA SER A 104 -2.13 21.28 -14.10
C SER A 104 -2.18 21.93 -12.72
#